data_AF-A0A101GNH1-F1
#
_entry.id   AF-A0A101GNH1-F1
#
_cell.length_a   1.000
_cell.length_b   1.000
_cell.length_c   1.000
_cell.angle_alpha   90.00
_cell.angle_beta   90.00
_cell.angle_gamma   90.00
#
_symmetry.space_group_name_H-M   'P 1'
#
loop_
_entity.id
_entity.type
_entity.pdbx_description
1 polymer ?
#
loop_
_entity_poly.entity_id
_entity_poly.type
_entity_poly.pdbx_seq_one_letter_code
_entity_poly.pdbx_strand_id
1 'polypeptide(L)'
;MEIHLDGERREVPVGSRLGDLLPERDVRCSVAVIRPALEEDAAESQEVRFLTSAGDMVVEMADPGMVSRLFLPGLAEQLRLHWQDRYAAAFGPFASVVRPARQPGRYERGDVILGCGGYDPSQSHLIFARMRHTADYGAPADGGVIGRVVTGRGLLDRIGDGDRVIEVERIFQRADRSHAIVTRDAEFPLEDGMQIISYVEAEVLGFEAGEVDTETARSVEHFLLSVQSGRFPVDRSGSTYIADTHLVPTKVPMEFSGPRLEGTITVRTAGKSSGAVYIYTQGVSASPAHTVVGKVVHGIELVRFAGEGDILAIRAEPEQFDLVGLSLAEAEAVAARRGIALTADTAGEDRVVIGQMPGTTIEVLAAKAVEVATESPDHVISITLDEAAAPRSVAILREATGLKHHAVGKMPLVFMFEDVFLFKPKIAKNVGIIPENVPTGETPAFTLAMTNDSRRGTGMVGVRTKPNAEFGPTSEPFTGTNIIGKVLDMGNLAGMREGTTVYVKEVK
;
A
#
# COMPACT_ATOMS: atom_id res chain seq x y z
N MET A 1 -7.96 33.47 5.68
CA MET A 1 -8.70 32.30 6.21
C MET A 1 -7.67 31.28 6.63
N GLU A 2 -7.92 30.59 7.73
CA GLU A 2 -7.07 29.54 8.27
C GLU A 2 -7.52 28.20 7.68
N ILE A 3 -6.57 27.41 7.22
CA ILE A 3 -6.78 26.03 6.75
C ILE A 3 -5.71 25.12 7.35
N HIS A 4 -5.98 23.82 7.40
CA HIS A 4 -5.03 22.81 7.83
C HIS A 4 -4.59 21.98 6.63
N LEU A 5 -3.39 22.22 6.11
CA LEU A 5 -2.82 21.42 5.01
C LEU A 5 -1.89 20.36 5.59
N ASP A 6 -2.23 19.07 5.42
CA ASP A 6 -1.43 17.95 5.87
C ASP A 6 -1.04 18.05 7.36
N GLY A 7 -1.97 18.53 8.19
CA GLY A 7 -1.77 18.76 9.62
C GLY A 7 -1.12 20.09 9.98
N GLU A 8 -0.56 20.83 9.02
CA GLU A 8 0.04 22.15 9.22
C GLU A 8 -0.99 23.28 9.06
N ARG A 9 -1.01 24.22 10.00
CA ARG A 9 -1.85 25.42 9.92
C ARG A 9 -1.28 26.41 8.91
N ARG A 10 -2.10 26.89 7.98
CA ARG A 10 -1.72 27.85 6.94
C ARG A 10 -2.74 28.98 6.85
N GLU A 11 -2.24 30.21 6.75
CA GLU A 11 -3.06 31.36 6.39
C GLU A 11 -3.06 31.52 4.87
N VAL A 12 -4.25 31.53 4.28
CA VAL A 12 -4.44 31.75 2.84
C VAL A 12 -5.40 32.92 2.58
N PRO A 13 -5.24 33.64 1.45
CA PRO A 13 -6.18 34.68 1.04
C PRO A 13 -7.62 34.16 0.95
N VAL A 14 -8.59 35.01 1.28
CA VAL A 14 -10.02 34.67 1.10
C VAL A 14 -10.32 34.49 -0.39
N GLY A 15 -10.99 33.40 -0.74
CA GLY A 15 -11.30 33.05 -2.13
C GLY A 15 -10.22 32.24 -2.84
N SER A 16 -9.15 31.83 -2.14
CA SER A 16 -8.18 30.86 -2.67
C SER A 16 -8.84 29.53 -3.03
N ARG A 17 -8.25 28.86 -4.03
CA ARG A 17 -8.67 27.56 -4.54
C ARG A 17 -7.66 26.49 -4.20
N LEU A 18 -8.05 25.22 -4.35
CA LEU A 18 -7.16 24.09 -4.09
C LEU A 18 -5.86 24.16 -4.92
N GLY A 19 -5.94 24.59 -6.18
CA GLY A 19 -4.78 24.77 -7.06
C GLY A 19 -3.81 25.85 -6.58
N ASP A 20 -4.29 26.90 -5.92
CA ASP A 20 -3.45 27.95 -5.35
C ASP A 20 -2.64 27.42 -4.15
N LEU A 21 -3.26 26.52 -3.38
CA LEU A 21 -2.64 25.89 -2.21
C LEU A 21 -1.60 24.83 -2.59
N LEU A 22 -1.84 24.11 -3.70
CA LEU A 22 -1.05 22.96 -4.13
C LEU A 22 -0.58 23.12 -5.60
N PRO A 23 0.28 24.11 -5.91
CA PRO A 23 0.64 24.45 -7.29
C PRO A 23 1.47 23.38 -8.00
N GLU A 24 2.26 22.61 -7.24
CA GLU A 24 3.15 21.56 -7.78
C GLU A 24 2.51 20.16 -7.77
N ARG A 25 1.24 20.05 -7.35
CA ARG A 25 0.56 18.76 -7.23
C ARG A 25 0.34 18.13 -8.61
N ASP A 26 0.54 16.82 -8.70
CA ASP A 26 0.03 16.04 -9.82
C ASP A 26 -1.50 16.10 -9.85
N VAL A 27 -2.05 16.80 -10.85
CA VAL A 27 -3.50 17.01 -11.01
C VAL A 27 -4.32 15.73 -11.16
N ARG A 28 -3.66 14.59 -11.45
CA ARG A 28 -4.32 13.27 -11.44
C ARG A 28 -4.53 12.73 -10.03
N CYS A 29 -3.76 13.18 -9.06
CA CYS A 29 -3.86 12.71 -7.69
C CYS A 29 -5.04 13.38 -6.98
N SER A 30 -5.85 12.57 -6.31
CA SER A 30 -6.99 13.00 -5.51
C SER A 30 -6.51 13.56 -4.17
N VAL A 31 -7.21 14.57 -3.67
CA VAL A 31 -6.99 15.23 -2.37
C VAL A 31 -8.27 15.09 -1.56
N ALA A 32 -8.15 14.86 -0.26
CA ALA A 32 -9.28 14.87 0.64
C ALA A 32 -9.45 16.28 1.21
N VAL A 33 -10.64 16.84 1.03
CA VAL A 33 -11.09 18.09 1.62
C VAL A 33 -12.11 17.77 2.69
N ILE A 34 -11.77 18.05 3.94
CA ILE A 34 -12.61 17.79 5.10
C ILE A 34 -13.06 19.15 5.63
N ARG A 35 -14.36 19.39 5.56
CA ARG A 35 -14.96 20.59 6.15
C ARG A 35 -14.97 20.47 7.67
N PRO A 36 -14.82 21.58 8.40
CA PRO A 36 -15.04 21.56 9.84
C PRO A 36 -16.46 21.05 10.12
N ALA A 37 -16.57 20.04 10.96
CA ALA A 37 -17.87 19.59 11.46
C ALA A 37 -18.55 20.75 12.19
N LEU A 38 -19.82 20.99 11.91
CA LEU A 38 -20.62 21.86 12.78
C LEU A 38 -20.75 21.11 14.11
N GLU A 39 -20.85 21.81 15.25
CA GLU A 39 -20.95 21.18 16.58
C GLU A 39 -22.11 20.16 16.69
N GLU A 40 -23.06 20.18 15.75
CA GLU A 40 -24.16 19.21 15.62
C GLU A 40 -23.72 17.85 15.03
N ASP A 41 -22.68 17.77 14.18
CA ASP A 41 -22.22 16.52 13.52
C ASP A 41 -21.29 15.67 14.39
N ALA A 42 -20.67 16.29 15.42
CA ALA A 42 -19.86 15.59 16.42
C ALA A 42 -20.68 14.58 17.29
N ALA A 43 -21.99 14.53 17.08
CA ALA A 43 -22.95 13.69 17.78
C ALA A 43 -23.23 12.32 17.10
N GLU A 44 -22.53 11.92 16.03
CA GLU A 44 -22.84 10.65 15.33
C GLU A 44 -21.81 9.51 15.48
N SER A 45 -20.64 9.72 16.10
CA SER A 45 -19.71 8.61 16.35
C SER A 45 -20.22 7.70 17.47
N GLN A 46 -20.76 6.54 17.08
CA GLN A 46 -21.22 5.49 17.98
C GLN A 46 -20.13 4.50 18.38
N GLU A 47 -18.90 4.55 17.84
CA GLU A 47 -17.86 3.57 18.18
C GLU A 47 -16.64 4.21 18.82
N VAL A 48 -16.10 3.56 19.84
CA VAL A 48 -14.91 4.00 20.58
C VAL A 48 -13.94 2.83 20.68
N ARG A 49 -12.70 3.03 20.21
CA ARG A 49 -11.60 2.08 20.38
C ARG A 49 -10.89 2.33 21.70
N PHE A 50 -10.67 1.25 22.43
CA PHE A 50 -9.82 1.20 23.61
C PHE A 50 -8.57 0.38 23.26
N LEU A 51 -7.44 1.06 23.12
CA LEU A 51 -6.13 0.41 23.08
C LEU A 51 -5.73 0.12 24.53
N THR A 52 -5.53 -1.16 24.85
CA THR A 52 -5.10 -1.59 26.20
C THR A 52 -3.76 -2.30 26.13
N SER A 53 -3.09 -2.45 27.27
CA SER A 53 -1.87 -3.26 27.38
C SER A 53 -2.05 -4.73 26.98
N ALA A 54 -3.27 -5.26 27.01
CA ALA A 54 -3.58 -6.63 26.61
C ALA A 54 -4.03 -6.74 25.14
N GLY A 55 -4.29 -5.62 24.46
CA GLY A 55 -4.74 -5.55 23.07
C GLY A 55 -5.91 -4.57 22.85
N ASP A 56 -6.50 -4.61 21.65
CA ASP A 56 -7.54 -3.67 21.23
C ASP A 56 -8.98 -4.18 21.45
N MET A 57 -9.85 -3.27 21.87
CA MET A 57 -11.29 -3.46 21.93
C MET A 57 -12.02 -2.28 21.28
N VAL A 58 -13.13 -2.57 20.59
CA VAL A 58 -14.05 -1.54 20.08
C VAL A 58 -15.38 -1.67 20.79
N VAL A 59 -15.88 -0.56 21.30
CA VAL A 59 -17.14 -0.42 22.01
C VAL A 59 -18.10 0.40 21.15
N GLU A 60 -19.24 -0.18 20.82
CA GLU A 60 -20.39 0.54 20.29
C GLU A 60 -21.16 1.17 21.45
N MET A 61 -21.37 2.48 21.41
CA MET A 61 -21.90 3.32 22.47
C MET A 61 -23.40 3.46 22.30
N ALA A 62 -24.14 3.31 23.40
CA ALA A 62 -25.60 3.37 23.38
C ALA A 62 -26.15 4.78 23.16
N ASP A 63 -25.40 5.81 23.57
CA ASP A 63 -25.68 7.23 23.33
C ASP A 63 -24.41 7.92 22.80
N PRO A 64 -24.41 8.40 21.55
CA PRO A 64 -23.29 9.17 20.98
C PRO A 64 -22.93 10.42 21.79
N GLY A 65 -23.92 11.09 22.38
CA GLY A 65 -23.72 12.30 23.18
C GLY A 65 -22.93 12.03 24.46
N MET A 66 -22.91 10.77 24.91
CA MET A 66 -22.10 10.34 26.05
C MET A 66 -20.63 10.19 25.70
N VAL A 67 -20.28 9.91 24.44
CA VAL A 67 -18.89 9.83 23.98
C VAL A 67 -18.18 11.17 24.20
N SER A 68 -18.83 12.26 23.79
CA SER A 68 -18.32 13.62 23.91
C SER A 68 -18.20 14.12 25.35
N ARG A 69 -19.05 13.62 26.26
CA ARG A 69 -19.03 14.02 27.68
C ARG A 69 -18.05 13.20 28.52
N LEU A 70 -17.88 11.92 28.18
CA LEU A 70 -17.12 10.96 29.00
C LEU A 70 -15.65 10.87 28.56
N PHE A 71 -15.39 10.79 27.26
CA PHE A 71 -14.04 10.63 26.70
C PHE A 71 -13.42 11.98 26.34
N LEU A 72 -13.12 12.74 27.38
CA LEU A 72 -12.34 13.98 27.30
C LEU A 72 -10.83 13.66 27.20
N PRO A 73 -10.01 14.55 26.60
CA PRO A 73 -8.56 14.39 26.57
C PRO A 73 -8.00 14.13 27.98
N GLY A 74 -7.12 13.13 28.10
CA GLY A 74 -6.50 12.73 29.38
C GLY A 74 -7.26 11.69 30.20
N LEU A 75 -8.47 11.25 29.79
CA LEU A 75 -9.17 10.16 30.49
C LEU A 75 -8.38 8.85 30.47
N ALA A 76 -7.78 8.50 29.33
CA ALA A 76 -7.03 7.25 29.15
C ALA A 76 -5.95 7.05 30.23
N GLU A 77 -5.29 8.12 30.65
CA GLU A 77 -4.25 8.09 31.69
C GLU A 77 -4.76 7.64 33.07
N GLN A 78 -6.05 7.84 33.33
CA GLN A 78 -6.74 7.48 34.58
C GLN A 78 -7.33 6.07 34.54
N LEU A 79 -7.46 5.47 33.35
CA LEU A 79 -8.12 4.19 33.15
C LEU A 79 -7.13 3.03 33.36
N ARG A 80 -6.79 2.79 34.62
CA ARG A 80 -6.05 1.59 35.07
C ARG A 80 -7.02 0.56 35.62
N LEU A 81 -6.72 -0.72 35.48
CA LEU A 81 -7.53 -1.77 36.09
C LEU A 81 -7.51 -1.57 37.61
N HIS A 82 -8.65 -1.24 38.18
CA HIS A 82 -8.81 -0.98 39.61
C HIS A 82 -9.20 -2.24 40.37
N TRP A 83 -10.18 -2.98 39.84
CA TRP A 83 -10.56 -4.29 40.35
C TRP A 83 -11.08 -5.18 39.22
N GLN A 84 -11.04 -6.48 39.46
CA GLN A 84 -11.64 -7.48 38.59
C GLN A 84 -12.12 -8.68 39.38
N ASP A 85 -13.09 -9.38 38.80
CA ASP A 85 -13.51 -10.70 39.23
C ASP A 85 -13.90 -11.55 38.01
N ARG A 86 -14.59 -12.68 38.24
CA ARG A 86 -15.08 -13.52 37.14
C ARG A 86 -16.15 -12.81 36.29
N TYR A 87 -16.87 -11.84 36.85
CA TYR A 87 -18.02 -11.20 36.24
C TYR A 87 -17.66 -9.93 35.47
N ALA A 88 -16.68 -9.16 35.94
CA ALA A 88 -16.33 -7.88 35.34
C ALA A 88 -14.88 -7.46 35.60
N ALA A 89 -14.43 -6.47 34.83
CA ALA A 89 -13.18 -5.75 35.01
C ALA A 89 -13.46 -4.24 35.00
N ALA A 90 -12.98 -3.51 36.01
CA ALA A 90 -13.28 -2.10 36.19
C ALA A 90 -12.04 -1.22 36.05
N PHE A 91 -12.13 -0.22 35.18
CA PHE A 91 -11.06 0.75 34.92
C PHE A 91 -11.40 2.12 35.50
N GLY A 92 -10.45 2.72 36.22
CA GLY A 92 -10.60 4.01 36.91
C GLY A 92 -9.71 4.09 38.16
N PRO A 93 -10.09 4.89 39.18
CA PRO A 93 -11.26 5.76 39.22
C PRO A 93 -11.08 7.07 38.45
N PHE A 94 -12.19 7.68 38.03
CA PHE A 94 -12.25 9.04 37.48
C PHE A 94 -13.53 9.75 37.93
N ALA A 95 -13.58 11.08 37.79
CA ALA A 95 -14.77 11.85 38.12
C ALA A 95 -15.80 11.82 36.98
N SER A 96 -17.08 11.60 37.29
CA SER A 96 -18.17 11.64 36.31
C SER A 96 -19.43 12.30 36.88
N VAL A 97 -20.45 12.49 36.03
CA VAL A 97 -21.76 13.06 36.40
C VAL A 97 -22.82 11.99 36.71
N VAL A 98 -22.41 10.73 36.90
CA VAL A 98 -23.31 9.61 37.16
C VAL A 98 -24.15 9.84 38.43
N ARG A 99 -25.43 9.43 38.40
CA ARG A 99 -26.32 9.51 39.56
C ARG A 99 -26.72 8.11 40.02
N PRO A 100 -26.07 7.55 41.06
CA PRO A 100 -26.32 6.17 41.50
C PRO A 100 -27.74 5.99 42.04
N ALA A 101 -28.43 4.95 41.59
CA ALA A 101 -29.79 4.61 42.04
C ALA A 101 -29.83 3.61 43.22
N ARG A 102 -28.67 3.07 43.62
CA ARG A 102 -28.52 2.06 44.70
C ARG A 102 -29.41 0.83 44.50
N GLN A 103 -29.38 0.28 43.28
CA GLN A 103 -30.12 -0.91 42.92
C GLN A 103 -29.29 -1.80 41.98
N PRO A 104 -29.43 -3.14 42.05
CA PRO A 104 -28.73 -4.03 41.15
C PRO A 104 -29.16 -3.87 39.68
N GLY A 105 -28.19 -3.80 38.77
CA GLY A 105 -28.40 -3.90 37.34
C GLY A 105 -28.26 -5.34 36.83
N ARG A 106 -28.81 -5.62 35.64
CA ARG A 106 -28.60 -6.88 34.91
C ARG A 106 -27.72 -6.63 33.71
N TYR A 107 -26.63 -7.39 33.60
CA TYR A 107 -25.59 -7.17 32.61
C TYR A 107 -25.35 -8.41 31.77
N GLU A 108 -25.12 -8.22 30.48
CA GLU A 108 -24.74 -9.25 29.52
C GLU A 108 -23.23 -9.19 29.22
N ARG A 109 -22.69 -10.28 28.70
CA ARG A 109 -21.27 -10.33 28.32
C ARG A 109 -20.97 -9.27 27.26
N GLY A 110 -19.96 -8.45 27.50
CA GLY A 110 -19.52 -7.38 26.62
C GLY A 110 -20.19 -6.04 26.88
N ASP A 111 -21.12 -5.95 27.83
CA ASP A 111 -21.64 -4.64 28.24
C ASP A 111 -20.53 -3.80 28.88
N VAL A 112 -20.53 -2.52 28.56
CA VAL A 112 -19.68 -1.50 29.17
C VAL A 112 -20.56 -0.60 30.02
N ILE A 113 -20.22 -0.47 31.30
CA ILE A 113 -21.08 0.10 32.32
C ILE A 113 -20.36 1.30 32.95
N LEU A 114 -21.07 2.41 33.10
CA LEU A 114 -20.62 3.54 33.90
C LEU A 114 -21.21 3.42 35.30
N GLY A 115 -20.37 3.02 36.24
CA GLY A 115 -20.71 2.87 37.66
C GLY A 115 -19.83 3.72 38.55
N CYS A 116 -20.13 3.76 39.85
CA CYS A 116 -19.28 4.43 40.83
C CYS A 116 -19.10 3.62 42.12
N GLY A 117 -17.86 3.62 42.62
CA GLY A 117 -17.52 3.00 43.89
C GLY A 117 -18.09 3.82 45.05
N GLY A 118 -18.65 3.15 46.07
CA GLY A 118 -19.19 3.83 47.25
C GLY A 118 -20.36 4.77 46.99
N TYR A 119 -20.97 4.72 45.79
CA TYR A 119 -21.99 5.66 45.33
C TYR A 119 -21.50 7.12 45.26
N ASP A 120 -20.19 7.32 45.05
CA ASP A 120 -19.55 8.61 44.90
C ASP A 120 -19.18 8.85 43.42
N PRO A 121 -19.83 9.80 42.71
CA PRO A 121 -19.52 10.11 41.32
C PRO A 121 -18.07 10.55 41.05
N SER A 122 -17.33 10.98 42.08
CA SER A 122 -15.89 11.26 41.95
C SER A 122 -15.02 10.01 41.86
N GLN A 123 -15.59 8.83 42.15
CA GLN A 123 -14.97 7.51 42.10
C GLN A 123 -15.66 6.61 41.06
N SER A 124 -15.84 7.14 39.85
CA SER A 124 -16.48 6.44 38.74
C SER A 124 -15.54 5.49 38.03
N HIS A 125 -16.11 4.45 37.42
CA HIS A 125 -15.38 3.40 36.72
C HIS A 125 -16.08 3.04 35.41
N LEU A 126 -15.27 2.66 34.42
CA LEU A 126 -15.72 1.93 33.23
C LEU A 126 -15.61 0.44 33.53
N ILE A 127 -16.75 -0.22 33.64
CA ILE A 127 -16.85 -1.62 34.06
C ILE A 127 -17.25 -2.47 32.86
N PHE A 128 -16.38 -3.39 32.47
CA PHE A 128 -16.57 -4.30 31.35
C PHE A 128 -17.08 -5.66 31.84
N ALA A 129 -18.29 -6.04 31.44
CA ALA A 129 -18.89 -7.30 31.82
C ALA A 129 -18.31 -8.49 31.03
N ARG A 130 -17.76 -9.48 31.74
CA ARG A 130 -17.17 -10.71 31.19
C ARG A 130 -18.18 -11.82 30.92
N MET A 131 -19.26 -11.82 31.68
CA MET A 131 -20.34 -12.81 31.58
C MET A 131 -21.66 -12.22 32.06
N ARG A 132 -22.76 -12.93 31.77
CA ARG A 132 -24.09 -12.52 32.24
C ARG A 132 -24.18 -12.58 33.76
N HIS A 133 -24.62 -11.51 34.41
CA HIS A 133 -24.77 -11.47 35.86
C HIS A 133 -25.70 -10.35 36.34
N THR A 134 -25.90 -10.26 37.66
CA THR A 134 -26.65 -9.19 38.33
C THR A 134 -25.79 -8.66 39.47
N ALA A 135 -25.52 -7.36 39.47
CA ALA A 135 -24.68 -6.71 40.47
C ALA A 135 -25.11 -5.25 40.65
N ASP A 136 -24.82 -4.68 41.83
CA ASP A 136 -24.92 -3.23 42.03
C ASP A 136 -23.53 -2.61 41.85
N TYR A 137 -23.37 -1.86 40.76
CA TYR A 137 -22.14 -1.13 40.44
C TYR A 137 -22.22 0.36 40.73
N GLY A 138 -23.18 0.80 41.55
CA GLY A 138 -23.43 2.23 41.76
C GLY A 138 -23.83 2.94 40.47
N ALA A 139 -24.51 2.23 39.58
CA ALA A 139 -24.99 2.74 38.31
C ALA A 139 -26.33 3.51 38.47
N PRO A 140 -26.74 4.30 37.46
CA PRO A 140 -28.07 4.89 37.41
C PRO A 140 -29.20 3.85 37.35
N ALA A 141 -30.45 4.34 37.42
CA ALA A 141 -31.63 3.47 37.54
C ALA A 141 -31.85 2.53 36.34
N ASP A 142 -31.33 2.90 35.16
CA ASP A 142 -31.35 2.09 33.95
C ASP A 142 -30.26 1.00 33.92
N GLY A 143 -29.43 0.92 34.96
CA GLY A 143 -28.30 -0.01 35.05
C GLY A 143 -26.98 0.55 34.53
N GLY A 144 -26.97 1.74 33.94
CA GLY A 144 -25.75 2.44 33.52
C GLY A 144 -24.96 1.78 32.39
N VAL A 145 -25.58 0.93 31.58
CA VAL A 145 -24.92 0.37 30.39
C VAL A 145 -24.77 1.48 29.37
N ILE A 146 -23.52 1.83 29.07
CA ILE A 146 -23.14 2.93 28.19
C ILE A 146 -22.74 2.48 26.79
N GLY A 147 -22.49 1.19 26.61
CA GLY A 147 -22.09 0.62 25.33
C GLY A 147 -21.85 -0.88 25.40
N ARG A 148 -21.38 -1.45 24.31
CA ARG A 148 -21.12 -2.87 24.14
C ARG A 148 -19.87 -3.13 23.31
N VAL A 149 -19.03 -4.05 23.76
CA VAL A 149 -17.84 -4.50 23.03
C VAL A 149 -18.26 -5.29 21.78
N VAL A 150 -18.00 -4.72 20.61
CA VAL A 150 -18.30 -5.31 19.29
C VAL A 150 -17.07 -5.99 18.67
N THR A 151 -15.88 -5.45 18.90
CA THR A 151 -14.59 -6.04 18.47
C THR A 151 -13.69 -6.26 19.69
N GLY A 152 -12.90 -7.34 19.69
CA GLY A 152 -12.01 -7.66 20.81
C GLY A 152 -12.73 -8.32 21.99
N ARG A 153 -13.94 -8.85 21.83
CA ARG A 153 -14.73 -9.47 22.93
C ARG A 153 -14.03 -10.67 23.63
N GLY A 154 -13.06 -11.30 22.96
CA GLY A 154 -12.21 -12.34 23.57
C GLY A 154 -11.10 -11.78 24.46
N LEU A 155 -10.81 -10.48 24.39
CA LEU A 155 -9.85 -9.79 25.24
C LEU A 155 -10.35 -9.63 26.67
N LEU A 156 -11.68 -9.56 26.87
CA LEU A 156 -12.32 -9.45 28.19
C LEU A 156 -11.85 -10.53 29.18
N ASP A 157 -11.56 -11.74 28.67
CA ASP A 157 -11.10 -12.87 29.47
C ASP A 157 -9.59 -12.84 29.76
N ARG A 158 -8.82 -12.00 29.05
CA ARG A 158 -7.36 -11.87 29.18
C ARG A 158 -6.91 -10.69 30.02
N ILE A 159 -7.78 -9.68 30.20
CA ILE A 159 -7.48 -8.51 31.04
C ILE A 159 -7.10 -9.00 32.46
N GLY A 160 -5.97 -8.54 32.96
CA GLY A 160 -5.37 -9.02 34.20
C GLY A 160 -4.77 -7.90 35.05
N ASP A 161 -4.24 -8.28 36.21
CA ASP A 161 -3.64 -7.32 37.14
C ASP A 161 -2.49 -6.55 36.46
N GLY A 162 -2.54 -5.22 36.59
CA GLY A 162 -1.56 -4.32 35.97
C GLY A 162 -1.97 -3.79 34.59
N ASP A 163 -3.06 -4.29 34.00
CA ASP A 163 -3.55 -3.75 32.72
C ASP A 163 -4.06 -2.32 32.83
N ARG A 164 -3.90 -1.58 31.73
CA ARG A 164 -4.38 -0.21 31.59
C ARG A 164 -4.88 0.05 30.18
N VAL A 165 -5.74 1.04 30.07
CA VAL A 165 -6.02 1.69 28.79
C VAL A 165 -4.82 2.59 28.47
N ILE A 166 -4.24 2.38 27.30
CA ILE A 166 -3.15 3.20 26.76
C ILE A 166 -3.75 4.41 26.05
N GLU A 167 -4.80 4.18 25.26
CA GLU A 167 -5.44 5.20 24.44
C GLU A 167 -6.93 4.92 24.25
N VAL A 168 -7.72 5.99 24.10
CA VAL A 168 -9.14 5.92 23.75
C VAL A 168 -9.38 6.78 22.53
N GLU A 169 -9.66 6.14 21.40
CA GLU A 169 -9.87 6.80 20.11
C GLU A 169 -11.35 6.70 19.71
N ARG A 170 -11.92 7.79 19.17
CA ARG A 170 -13.25 7.73 18.57
C ARG A 170 -13.13 7.12 17.18
N ILE A 171 -13.91 6.09 16.90
CA ILE A 171 -14.00 5.51 15.57
C ILE A 171 -15.14 6.21 14.85
N PHE A 172 -14.80 6.91 13.78
CA PHE A 172 -15.78 7.43 12.85
C PHE A 172 -16.26 6.26 11.99
N GLN A 173 -17.50 5.81 12.22
CA GLN A 173 -18.17 4.95 11.26
C GLN A 173 -18.27 5.69 9.92
N ARG A 174 -18.35 4.90 8.85
CA ARG A 174 -18.27 5.25 7.43
C ARG A 174 -19.38 6.18 6.89
N ALA A 175 -19.96 7.05 7.71
CA ALA A 175 -21.15 7.84 7.38
C ALA A 175 -20.91 9.32 7.07
N ASP A 176 -19.88 9.99 7.60
CA ASP A 176 -19.67 11.43 7.32
C ASP A 176 -18.91 11.74 6.03
N ARG A 177 -19.34 11.13 4.93
CA ARG A 177 -19.06 11.66 3.58
C ARG A 177 -19.74 13.03 3.34
N SER A 178 -20.63 13.45 4.22
CA SER A 178 -21.23 14.81 4.23
C SER A 178 -20.16 15.90 4.34
N HIS A 179 -19.13 15.69 5.17
CA HIS A 179 -18.10 16.70 5.44
C HIS A 179 -16.81 16.47 4.66
N ALA A 180 -16.56 15.26 4.15
CA ALA A 180 -15.35 14.93 3.40
C ALA A 180 -15.63 14.70 1.91
N ILE A 181 -14.90 15.42 1.06
CA ILE A 181 -14.92 15.26 -0.40
C ILE A 181 -13.52 14.85 -0.86
N VAL A 182 -13.44 13.79 -1.66
CA VAL A 182 -12.23 13.45 -2.42
C VAL A 182 -12.35 14.07 -3.80
N THR A 183 -11.43 14.95 -4.16
CA THR A 183 -11.48 15.70 -5.41
C THR A 183 -10.12 15.84 -6.08
N ARG A 184 -10.15 15.96 -7.41
CA ARG A 184 -9.01 16.36 -8.25
C ARG A 184 -9.14 17.79 -8.74
N ASP A 185 -10.28 18.43 -8.52
CA ASP A 185 -10.60 19.75 -9.04
C ASP A 185 -9.71 20.82 -8.40
N ALA A 186 -8.77 21.36 -9.18
CA ALA A 186 -7.93 22.48 -8.76
C ALA A 186 -8.73 23.75 -8.51
N GLU A 187 -9.92 23.87 -9.12
CA GLU A 187 -10.79 25.04 -8.99
C GLU A 187 -11.66 24.99 -7.74
N PHE A 188 -11.57 23.92 -6.94
CA PHE A 188 -12.35 23.73 -5.72
C PHE A 188 -12.12 24.91 -4.75
N PRO A 189 -13.18 25.60 -4.32
CA PRO A 189 -13.06 26.76 -3.44
C PRO A 189 -12.70 26.32 -2.02
N LEU A 190 -11.71 26.98 -1.43
CA LEU A 190 -11.34 26.73 -0.04
C LEU A 190 -12.18 27.63 0.90
N GLU A 191 -12.57 27.06 2.02
CA GLU A 191 -13.32 27.73 3.09
C GLU A 191 -12.48 27.71 4.39
N ASP A 192 -12.77 28.66 5.27
CA ASP A 192 -12.11 28.77 6.58
C ASP A 192 -12.34 27.49 7.41
N GLY A 193 -11.30 27.01 8.08
CA GLY A 193 -11.33 25.81 8.91
C GLY A 193 -11.28 24.48 8.14
N MET A 194 -11.18 24.48 6.81
CA MET A 194 -11.01 23.23 6.05
C MET A 194 -9.68 22.55 6.36
N GLN A 195 -9.73 21.22 6.45
CA GLN A 195 -8.56 20.35 6.47
C GLN A 195 -8.37 19.71 5.08
N ILE A 196 -7.15 19.80 4.57
CA ILE A 196 -6.73 19.34 3.25
C ILE A 196 -5.66 18.28 3.45
N ILE A 197 -5.93 17.04 3.05
CA ILE A 197 -4.94 15.95 3.06
C ILE A 197 -4.53 15.65 1.63
N SER A 198 -3.28 15.95 1.29
CA SER A 198 -2.81 15.96 -0.08
C SER A 198 -2.00 14.74 -0.50
N TYR A 199 -1.47 13.99 0.46
CA TYR A 199 -0.70 12.77 0.21
C TYR A 199 -0.84 11.76 1.34
N VAL A 200 -0.42 10.53 1.05
CA VAL A 200 -0.26 9.43 2.01
C VAL A 200 1.24 9.22 2.24
N GLU A 201 1.64 9.08 3.50
CA GLU A 201 3.00 8.67 3.87
C GLU A 201 2.96 7.27 4.47
N ALA A 202 3.82 6.39 3.96
CA ALA A 202 3.92 5.01 4.37
C ALA A 202 5.31 4.72 4.92
N GLU A 203 5.39 4.27 6.18
CA GLU A 203 6.60 3.64 6.71
C GLU A 203 6.59 2.17 6.32
N VAL A 204 7.68 1.69 5.70
CA VAL A 204 7.80 0.27 5.39
C VAL A 204 8.30 -0.53 6.58
N LEU A 205 7.96 -1.81 6.62
CA LEU A 205 8.42 -2.73 7.66
C LEU A 205 9.93 -3.03 7.49
N GLY A 206 10.62 -3.22 8.61
CA GLY A 206 12.04 -3.58 8.62
C GLY A 206 13.02 -2.41 8.52
N PHE A 207 12.53 -1.17 8.52
CA PHE A 207 13.37 0.02 8.58
C PHE A 207 12.94 0.93 9.74
N GLU A 208 13.74 0.95 10.81
CA GLU A 208 13.57 1.87 11.94
C GLU A 208 14.86 2.63 12.21
N ALA A 209 14.77 3.78 12.89
CA ALA A 209 15.92 4.63 13.16
C ALA A 209 17.00 3.91 13.98
N GLY A 210 18.03 3.38 13.29
CA GLY A 210 19.17 2.70 13.89
C GLY A 210 19.14 1.17 13.82
N GLU A 211 18.04 0.56 13.35
CA GLU A 211 17.89 -0.88 13.21
C GLU A 211 17.21 -1.22 11.87
N VAL A 212 17.83 -2.12 11.09
CA VAL A 212 17.31 -2.57 9.80
C VAL A 212 17.14 -4.08 9.85
N ASP A 213 15.90 -4.54 9.73
CA ASP A 213 15.53 -5.96 9.71
C ASP A 213 15.17 -6.38 8.28
N THR A 214 15.93 -7.34 7.75
CA THR A 214 15.79 -7.83 6.38
C THR A 214 14.80 -8.99 6.22
N GLU A 215 14.15 -9.47 7.29
CA GLU A 215 13.25 -10.64 7.22
C GLU A 215 12.08 -10.45 6.24
N THR A 216 11.67 -9.21 5.99
CA THR A 216 10.54 -8.85 5.12
C THR A 216 10.96 -8.16 3.82
N ALA A 217 12.25 -8.17 3.50
CA ALA A 217 12.82 -7.33 2.46
C ALA A 217 12.21 -7.56 1.07
N ARG A 218 11.82 -8.80 0.73
CA ARG A 218 11.29 -9.11 -0.61
C ARG A 218 9.83 -8.67 -0.78
N SER A 219 9.01 -8.85 0.25
CA SER A 219 7.64 -8.39 0.24
C SER A 219 7.53 -6.87 0.31
N VAL A 220 8.44 -6.22 1.07
CA VAL A 220 8.60 -4.76 1.09
C VAL A 220 9.06 -4.23 -0.28
N GLU A 221 10.03 -4.88 -0.94
CA GLU A 221 10.49 -4.46 -2.27
C GLU A 221 9.34 -4.46 -3.31
N HIS A 222 8.43 -5.44 -3.24
CA HIS A 222 7.24 -5.45 -4.09
C HIS A 222 6.31 -4.25 -3.81
N PHE A 223 6.15 -3.85 -2.55
CA PHE A 223 5.38 -2.66 -2.20
C PHE A 223 6.07 -1.39 -2.72
N LEU A 224 7.37 -1.23 -2.48
CA LEU A 224 8.15 -0.09 -2.97
C LEU A 224 8.05 0.04 -4.50
N LEU A 225 8.17 -1.06 -5.24
CA LEU A 225 7.97 -1.10 -6.69
C LEU A 225 6.57 -0.62 -7.11
N SER A 226 5.52 -0.99 -6.37
CA SER A 226 4.15 -0.59 -6.66
C SER A 226 3.92 0.92 -6.52
N VAL A 227 4.63 1.57 -5.60
CA VAL A 227 4.49 3.01 -5.31
C VAL A 227 5.63 3.85 -5.84
N GLN A 228 6.59 3.27 -6.60
CA GLN A 228 7.78 3.94 -7.13
C GLN A 228 7.47 5.22 -7.93
N SER A 229 6.28 5.30 -8.53
CA SER A 229 5.83 6.46 -9.31
C SER A 229 5.28 7.61 -8.45
N GLY A 230 5.29 7.46 -7.12
CA GLY A 230 4.66 8.36 -6.17
C GLY A 230 3.13 8.31 -6.18
N ARG A 231 2.54 7.24 -6.74
CA ARG A 231 1.10 7.09 -6.93
C ARG A 231 0.60 5.74 -6.45
N PHE A 232 -0.59 5.75 -5.85
CA PHE A 232 -1.36 4.56 -5.48
C PHE A 232 -2.72 4.58 -6.21
N PRO A 233 -2.90 3.83 -7.32
CA PRO A 233 -4.18 3.72 -7.99
C PRO A 233 -5.14 2.84 -7.17
N VAL A 234 -6.34 3.35 -6.91
CA VAL A 234 -7.38 2.62 -6.17
C VAL A 234 -8.22 1.81 -7.16
N ASP A 235 -7.77 0.59 -7.46
CA ASP A 235 -8.48 -0.33 -8.35
C ASP A 235 -9.72 -0.94 -7.69
N ARG A 236 -9.68 -1.10 -6.36
CA ARG A 236 -10.80 -1.65 -5.58
C ARG A 236 -10.96 -0.91 -4.26
N SER A 237 -12.21 -0.71 -3.85
CA SER A 237 -12.56 -0.14 -2.55
C SER A 237 -13.54 -1.08 -1.83
N GLY A 238 -13.05 -1.76 -0.80
CA GLY A 238 -13.85 -2.61 0.09
C GLY A 238 -14.43 -1.83 1.27
N SER A 239 -15.10 -2.53 2.19
CA SER A 239 -15.59 -1.89 3.43
C SER A 239 -14.49 -1.60 4.45
N THR A 240 -13.39 -2.34 4.39
CA THR A 240 -12.30 -2.30 5.36
C THR A 240 -10.94 -1.98 4.74
N TYR A 241 -10.87 -1.71 3.43
CA TYR A 241 -9.63 -1.48 2.71
C TYR A 241 -9.84 -0.76 1.38
N ILE A 242 -8.76 -0.16 0.87
CA ILE A 242 -8.56 0.11 -0.56
C ILE A 242 -7.43 -0.79 -1.09
N ALA A 243 -7.43 -1.07 -2.38
CA ALA A 243 -6.42 -1.94 -2.99
C ALA A 243 -5.99 -1.49 -4.38
N ASP A 244 -4.69 -1.66 -4.61
CA ASP A 244 -4.02 -1.53 -5.90
C ASP A 244 -3.72 -2.94 -6.44
N THR A 245 -4.10 -3.17 -7.70
CA THR A 245 -3.96 -4.44 -8.39
C THR A 245 -3.13 -4.35 -9.67
N HIS A 246 -2.48 -3.23 -9.97
CA HIS A 246 -1.79 -3.05 -11.26
C HIS A 246 -0.60 -4.02 -11.46
N LEU A 247 0.03 -4.49 -10.39
CA LEU A 247 1.07 -5.52 -10.46
C LEU A 247 0.51 -6.95 -10.44
N VAL A 248 -0.80 -7.17 -10.34
CA VAL A 248 -1.38 -8.51 -10.31
C VAL A 248 -1.33 -9.18 -11.69
N PRO A 249 -0.96 -10.47 -11.77
CA PRO A 249 -0.45 -11.31 -10.69
C PRO A 249 1.06 -11.14 -10.49
N THR A 250 1.51 -11.07 -9.24
CA THR A 250 2.93 -11.23 -8.87
C THR A 250 3.04 -12.22 -7.72
N LYS A 251 4.08 -13.06 -7.76
CA LYS A 251 4.41 -13.95 -6.65
C LYS A 251 5.18 -13.17 -5.60
N VAL A 252 4.62 -13.09 -4.41
CA VAL A 252 5.21 -12.39 -3.28
C VAL A 252 5.29 -13.37 -2.10
N PRO A 253 6.45 -13.51 -1.45
CA PRO A 253 6.59 -14.41 -0.32
C PRO A 253 5.76 -13.95 0.88
N MET A 254 5.34 -14.91 1.70
CA MET A 254 4.69 -14.67 2.98
C MET A 254 5.78 -14.56 4.05
N GLU A 255 6.22 -13.34 4.34
CA GLU A 255 7.37 -13.09 5.24
C GLU A 255 6.91 -12.67 6.64
N PHE A 256 5.85 -11.87 6.76
CA PHE A 256 5.36 -11.44 8.08
C PHE A 256 3.83 -11.50 8.20
N SER A 257 3.36 -12.34 9.13
CA SER A 257 1.94 -12.47 9.47
C SER A 257 1.60 -11.60 10.67
N GLY A 258 0.90 -10.49 10.45
CA GLY A 258 0.50 -9.55 11.50
C GLY A 258 -1.00 -9.20 11.49
N PRO A 259 -1.47 -8.48 12.53
CA PRO A 259 -2.82 -7.91 12.53
C PRO A 259 -2.97 -6.89 11.39
N ARG A 260 -4.19 -6.75 10.86
CA ARG A 260 -4.50 -5.82 9.77
C ARG A 260 -5.35 -4.70 10.33
N LEU A 261 -4.70 -3.83 11.11
CA LEU A 261 -5.32 -2.67 11.76
C LEU A 261 -5.54 -1.54 10.74
N GLU A 262 -6.24 -0.47 11.13
CA GLU A 262 -6.31 0.74 10.29
C GLU A 262 -4.90 1.25 9.98
N GLY A 263 -4.70 1.71 8.75
CA GLY A 263 -3.42 2.15 8.23
C GLY A 263 -2.44 1.01 7.89
N THR A 264 -2.72 -0.25 8.24
CA THR A 264 -1.81 -1.36 7.90
C THR A 264 -1.75 -1.55 6.38
N ILE A 265 -0.54 -1.72 5.85
CA ILE A 265 -0.30 -2.01 4.43
C ILE A 265 0.09 -3.48 4.30
N THR A 266 -0.59 -4.21 3.42
CA THR A 266 -0.30 -5.62 3.17
C THR A 266 -0.20 -5.92 1.69
N VAL A 267 0.58 -6.94 1.36
CA VAL A 267 0.57 -7.56 0.03
C VAL A 267 -0.08 -8.92 0.11
N ARG A 268 -0.98 -9.22 -0.83
CA ARG A 268 -1.59 -10.55 -0.92
C ARG A 268 -0.62 -11.55 -1.52
N THR A 269 -0.35 -12.65 -0.83
CA THR A 269 0.66 -13.65 -1.20
C THR A 269 0.07 -14.88 -1.89
N ALA A 270 -1.26 -15.08 -1.80
CA ALA A 270 -1.95 -16.24 -2.39
C ALA A 270 -3.38 -15.94 -2.88
N GLY A 271 -3.81 -16.71 -3.89
CA GLY A 271 -5.16 -16.66 -4.46
C GLY A 271 -5.31 -15.74 -5.68
N LYS A 272 -6.56 -15.42 -6.04
CA LYS A 272 -6.96 -14.74 -7.30
C LYS A 272 -6.37 -13.33 -7.51
N SER A 273 -5.73 -12.74 -6.50
CA SER A 273 -5.12 -11.40 -6.56
C SER A 273 -3.75 -11.37 -5.86
N SER A 274 -2.96 -12.43 -6.00
CA SER A 274 -1.57 -12.43 -5.52
C SER A 274 -0.80 -11.26 -6.13
N GLY A 275 -0.07 -10.52 -5.29
CA GLY A 275 0.65 -9.30 -5.66
C GLY A 275 -0.16 -8.01 -5.50
N ALA A 276 -1.46 -8.07 -5.18
CA ALA A 276 -2.24 -6.86 -4.88
C ALA A 276 -1.79 -6.25 -3.55
N VAL A 277 -1.70 -4.92 -3.52
CA VAL A 277 -1.35 -4.12 -2.34
C VAL A 277 -2.65 -3.59 -1.73
N TYR A 278 -2.79 -3.70 -0.42
CA TYR A 278 -3.97 -3.30 0.34
C TYR A 278 -3.57 -2.31 1.42
N ILE A 279 -4.34 -1.24 1.57
CA ILE A 279 -4.27 -0.33 2.72
C ILE A 279 -5.59 -0.46 3.48
N TYR A 280 -5.52 -0.85 4.75
CA TYR A 280 -6.72 -1.08 5.57
C TYR A 280 -7.25 0.22 6.16
N THR A 281 -8.56 0.42 6.06
CA THR A 281 -9.29 1.55 6.64
C THR A 281 -9.99 1.16 7.93
N GLN A 282 -10.02 -0.13 8.27
CA GLN A 282 -10.59 -0.67 9.50
C GLN A 282 -9.83 -1.91 9.94
N GLY A 283 -9.82 -2.16 11.25
CA GLY A 283 -9.18 -3.34 11.82
C GLY A 283 -9.89 -4.64 11.44
N VAL A 284 -9.13 -5.61 10.92
CA VAL A 284 -9.57 -6.98 10.66
C VAL A 284 -8.54 -7.99 11.13
N SER A 285 -8.97 -9.23 11.39
CA SER A 285 -8.08 -10.31 11.82
C SER A 285 -6.94 -10.56 10.82
N ALA A 286 -5.80 -11.08 11.28
CA ALA A 286 -4.72 -11.55 10.40
C ALA A 286 -5.22 -12.57 9.36
N SER A 287 -4.55 -12.65 8.22
CA SER A 287 -4.86 -13.60 7.14
C SER A 287 -3.60 -14.31 6.69
N PRO A 288 -3.60 -15.65 6.54
CA PRO A 288 -2.43 -16.39 6.08
C PRO A 288 -2.10 -16.13 4.59
N ALA A 289 -2.94 -15.39 3.87
CA ALA A 289 -2.74 -15.02 2.48
C ALA A 289 -2.25 -13.56 2.31
N HIS A 290 -1.89 -12.87 3.39
CA HIS A 290 -1.42 -11.48 3.36
C HIS A 290 -0.17 -11.33 4.23
N THR A 291 0.87 -10.71 3.66
CA THR A 291 2.07 -10.29 4.38
C THR A 291 1.99 -8.80 4.67
N VAL A 292 2.31 -8.38 5.90
CA VAL A 292 2.42 -6.95 6.23
C VAL A 292 3.73 -6.43 5.67
N VAL A 293 3.68 -5.22 5.10
CA VAL A 293 4.84 -4.58 4.44
C VAL A 293 5.07 -3.15 4.93
N GLY A 294 4.16 -2.61 5.74
CA GLY A 294 4.27 -1.26 6.26
C GLY A 294 2.98 -0.76 6.90
N LYS A 295 2.97 0.53 7.23
CA LYS A 295 1.82 1.24 7.81
C LYS A 295 1.76 2.66 7.26
N VAL A 296 0.56 3.19 7.14
CA VAL A 296 0.33 4.61 6.89
C VAL A 296 0.62 5.40 8.15
N VAL A 297 1.45 6.43 8.04
CA VAL A 297 1.79 7.36 9.14
C VAL A 297 1.25 8.77 8.91
N HIS A 298 0.88 9.09 7.66
CA HIS A 298 0.19 10.34 7.31
C HIS A 298 -0.88 10.10 6.24
N GLY A 299 -1.97 10.83 6.33
CA GLY A 299 -3.03 10.85 5.32
C GLY A 299 -3.97 9.64 5.33
N ILE A 300 -4.20 9.04 6.50
CA ILE A 300 -5.17 7.94 6.66
C ILE A 300 -6.60 8.37 6.28
N GLU A 301 -6.94 9.64 6.45
CA GLU A 301 -8.23 10.21 6.06
C GLU A 301 -8.42 10.16 4.54
N LEU A 302 -7.37 10.46 3.77
CA LEU A 302 -7.39 10.36 2.31
C LEU A 302 -7.64 8.90 1.87
N VAL A 303 -6.96 7.94 2.50
CA VAL A 303 -7.18 6.50 2.28
C VAL A 303 -8.61 6.09 2.64
N ARG A 304 -9.16 6.60 3.76
CA ARG A 304 -10.50 6.26 4.27
C ARG A 304 -11.62 6.70 3.32
N PHE A 305 -11.46 7.86 2.69
CA PHE A 305 -12.51 8.43 1.83
C PHE A 305 -12.36 8.08 0.35
N ALA A 306 -11.17 7.66 -0.08
CA ALA A 306 -10.89 7.26 -1.45
C ALA A 306 -11.83 6.15 -1.95
N GLY A 307 -12.22 6.26 -3.22
CA GLY A 307 -13.05 5.29 -3.92
C GLY A 307 -12.35 4.65 -5.10
N GLU A 308 -13.02 3.68 -5.74
CA GLU A 308 -12.52 3.08 -6.97
C GLU A 308 -12.32 4.14 -8.07
N GLY A 309 -11.16 4.10 -8.73
CA GLY A 309 -10.76 5.06 -9.75
C GLY A 309 -10.01 6.28 -9.22
N ASP A 310 -9.90 6.47 -7.90
CA ASP A 310 -9.01 7.47 -7.32
C ASP A 310 -7.53 7.11 -7.52
N ILE A 311 -6.67 8.13 -7.48
CA ILE A 311 -5.22 7.96 -7.54
C ILE A 311 -4.70 8.79 -6.39
N LEU A 312 -4.02 8.17 -5.43
CA LEU A 312 -3.50 8.89 -4.27
C LEU A 312 -2.03 9.22 -4.51
N ALA A 313 -1.60 10.43 -4.16
CA ALA A 313 -0.17 10.70 -4.02
C ALA A 313 0.31 9.91 -2.80
N ILE A 314 1.34 9.09 -2.96
CA ILE A 314 1.90 8.27 -1.88
C ILE A 314 3.41 8.40 -1.86
N ARG A 315 3.98 8.44 -0.66
CA ARG A 315 5.43 8.42 -0.43
C ARG A 315 5.73 7.30 0.54
N ALA A 316 6.70 6.45 0.20
CA ALA A 316 7.17 5.40 1.09
C ALA A 316 8.52 5.81 1.68
N GLU A 317 8.71 5.57 2.97
CA GLU A 317 9.98 5.76 3.66
C GLU A 317 10.52 4.40 4.14
N PRO A 318 11.75 4.02 3.74
CA PRO A 318 12.57 4.67 2.71
C PRO A 318 11.97 4.47 1.31
N GLU A 319 12.30 5.37 0.39
CA GLU A 319 12.03 5.18 -1.03
C GLU A 319 12.83 3.99 -1.60
N GLN A 320 12.34 3.41 -2.70
CA GLN A 320 13.00 2.30 -3.38
C GLN A 320 14.45 2.66 -3.77
N PHE A 321 15.36 1.72 -3.52
CA PHE A 321 16.75 1.78 -3.98
C PHE A 321 16.98 0.75 -5.09
N ASP A 322 16.75 1.17 -6.34
CA ASP A 322 17.06 0.37 -7.54
C ASP A 322 18.00 1.15 -8.46
N LEU A 323 19.17 0.57 -8.73
CA LEU A 323 20.18 1.12 -9.62
C LEU A 323 20.11 0.50 -11.03
N VAL A 324 19.33 -0.57 -11.21
CA VAL A 324 19.27 -1.31 -12.47
C VAL A 324 18.67 -0.46 -13.59
N GLY A 325 19.47 -0.23 -14.64
CA GLY A 325 19.12 0.57 -15.81
C GLY A 325 19.63 2.01 -15.81
N LEU A 326 20.28 2.44 -14.73
CA LEU A 326 21.07 3.67 -14.67
C LEU A 326 22.44 3.48 -15.34
N SER A 327 23.05 4.58 -15.78
CA SER A 327 24.50 4.58 -16.04
C SER A 327 25.28 4.41 -14.73
N LEU A 328 26.51 3.93 -14.81
CA LEU A 328 27.35 3.73 -13.63
C LEU A 328 27.58 5.06 -12.89
N ALA A 329 27.78 6.17 -13.63
CA ALA A 329 27.92 7.50 -13.03
C ALA A 329 26.65 7.95 -12.27
N GLU A 330 25.46 7.72 -12.83
CA GLU A 330 24.19 8.02 -12.14
C GLU A 330 24.00 7.14 -10.91
N ALA A 331 24.34 5.85 -11.01
CA ALA A 331 24.25 4.90 -9.92
C ALA A 331 25.17 5.28 -8.74
N GLU A 332 26.41 5.68 -9.03
CA GLU A 332 27.35 6.21 -8.05
C GLU A 332 26.81 7.46 -7.35
N ALA A 333 26.19 8.38 -8.09
CA ALA A 333 25.58 9.58 -7.52
C ALA A 333 24.36 9.26 -6.63
N VAL A 334 23.52 8.29 -7.01
CA VAL A 334 22.40 7.81 -6.18
C VAL A 334 22.91 7.15 -4.91
N ALA A 335 23.87 6.23 -5.00
CA ALA A 335 24.46 5.54 -3.87
C ALA A 335 25.12 6.52 -2.89
N ALA A 336 25.90 7.49 -3.39
CA ALA A 336 26.55 8.52 -2.58
C ALA A 336 25.54 9.39 -1.81
N ARG A 337 24.45 9.83 -2.46
CA ARG A 337 23.38 10.60 -1.79
C ARG A 337 22.71 9.85 -0.65
N ARG A 338 22.64 8.52 -0.75
CA ARG A 338 22.06 7.63 0.26
C ARG A 338 23.10 7.11 1.27
N GLY A 339 24.37 7.51 1.14
CA GLY A 339 25.45 7.03 2.01
C GLY A 339 25.77 5.54 1.86
N ILE A 340 25.53 4.98 0.67
CA ILE A 340 25.75 3.56 0.34
C ILE A 340 27.07 3.44 -0.44
N ALA A 341 27.93 2.51 -0.03
CA ALA A 341 29.15 2.19 -0.77
C ALA A 341 28.82 1.38 -2.03
N LEU A 342 29.26 1.83 -3.21
CA LEU A 342 29.04 1.12 -4.47
C LEU A 342 30.35 0.48 -4.97
N THR A 343 30.30 -0.78 -5.38
CA THR A 343 31.40 -1.48 -6.07
C THR A 343 30.91 -2.01 -7.41
N ALA A 344 31.58 -1.65 -8.51
CA ALA A 344 31.26 -2.15 -9.84
C ALA A 344 32.19 -3.28 -10.27
N ASP A 345 31.67 -4.22 -11.05
CA ASP A 345 32.44 -5.31 -11.66
C ASP A 345 33.48 -4.82 -12.68
N THR A 346 33.18 -3.74 -13.40
CA THR A 346 34.05 -3.11 -14.40
C THR A 346 33.86 -1.60 -14.38
N ALA A 347 34.97 -0.85 -14.45
CA ALA A 347 34.94 0.60 -14.53
C ALA A 347 34.47 1.12 -15.90
N GLY A 348 33.81 2.28 -15.91
CA GLY A 348 33.38 2.99 -17.11
C GLY A 348 32.08 3.74 -16.85
N GLU A 349 32.14 5.08 -16.90
CA GLU A 349 31.04 5.96 -16.46
C GLU A 349 29.74 5.76 -17.25
N ASP A 350 29.86 5.42 -18.54
CA ASP A 350 28.75 5.21 -19.47
C ASP A 350 28.14 3.81 -19.41
N ARG A 351 28.76 2.87 -18.69
CA ARG A 351 28.27 1.49 -18.59
C ARG A 351 26.91 1.46 -17.91
N VAL A 352 26.04 0.57 -18.37
CA VAL A 352 24.67 0.43 -17.85
C VAL A 352 24.65 -0.63 -16.75
N VAL A 353 24.05 -0.31 -15.61
CA VAL A 353 23.84 -1.29 -14.53
C VAL A 353 22.76 -2.30 -14.95
N ILE A 354 23.10 -3.58 -14.96
CA ILE A 354 22.24 -4.70 -15.38
C ILE A 354 21.85 -5.65 -14.24
N GLY A 355 22.34 -5.35 -13.04
CA GLY A 355 22.05 -6.10 -11.83
C GLY A 355 22.74 -5.48 -10.63
N GLN A 356 22.17 -5.70 -9.45
CA GLN A 356 22.72 -5.27 -8.17
C GLN A 356 22.61 -6.39 -7.13
N MET A 357 23.48 -6.35 -6.13
CA MET A 357 23.46 -7.23 -4.96
C MET A 357 23.90 -6.44 -3.71
N PRO A 358 23.12 -6.40 -2.61
CA PRO A 358 21.80 -7.02 -2.43
C PRO A 358 20.72 -6.53 -3.39
N GLY A 359 19.70 -7.36 -3.61
CA GLY A 359 18.68 -7.13 -4.62
C GLY A 359 17.48 -6.31 -4.14
N THR A 360 17.40 -6.01 -2.84
CA THR A 360 16.29 -5.28 -2.23
C THR A 360 16.77 -4.06 -1.47
N THR A 361 15.91 -3.05 -1.38
CA THR A 361 16.16 -1.78 -0.72
C THR A 361 16.59 -1.98 0.75
N ILE A 362 15.84 -2.80 1.49
CA ILE A 362 16.10 -3.04 2.92
C ILE A 362 17.43 -3.76 3.14
N GLU A 363 17.77 -4.76 2.31
CA GLU A 363 19.06 -5.44 2.41
C GLU A 363 20.24 -4.51 2.08
N VAL A 364 20.08 -3.62 1.08
CA VAL A 364 21.11 -2.63 0.74
C VAL A 364 21.32 -1.65 1.90
N LEU A 365 20.25 -1.16 2.52
CA LEU A 365 20.33 -0.25 3.67
C LEU A 365 20.96 -0.92 4.89
N ALA A 366 20.65 -2.20 5.13
CA ALA A 366 21.28 -2.99 6.19
C ALA A 366 22.78 -3.18 5.95
N ALA A 367 23.16 -3.50 4.70
CA ALA A 367 24.57 -3.70 4.31
C ALA A 367 25.37 -2.40 4.22
N LYS A 368 24.69 -1.26 3.97
CA LYS A 368 25.28 0.04 3.60
C LYS A 368 26.24 -0.04 2.40
N ALA A 369 26.05 -1.07 1.57
CA ALA A 369 26.88 -1.35 0.41
C ALA A 369 26.07 -2.08 -0.67
N VAL A 370 26.48 -1.89 -1.92
CA VAL A 370 25.90 -2.54 -3.09
C VAL A 370 26.98 -2.86 -4.10
N GLU A 371 26.95 -4.08 -4.62
CA GLU A 371 27.74 -4.52 -5.77
C GLU A 371 26.88 -4.44 -7.02
N VAL A 372 27.41 -3.86 -8.10
CA VAL A 372 26.69 -3.74 -9.37
C VAL A 372 27.41 -4.49 -10.50
N ALA A 373 26.62 -5.22 -11.28
CA ALA A 373 27.06 -5.78 -12.55
C ALA A 373 26.71 -4.80 -13.67
N THR A 374 27.64 -4.61 -14.61
CA THR A 374 27.52 -3.59 -15.65
C THR A 374 27.71 -4.16 -17.04
N GLU A 375 27.10 -3.54 -18.05
CA GLU A 375 27.36 -3.84 -19.46
C GLU A 375 27.66 -2.58 -20.29
N SER A 376 28.32 -2.79 -21.43
CA SER A 376 28.46 -1.77 -22.47
C SER A 376 27.07 -1.31 -22.94
N PRO A 377 26.87 0.01 -23.16
CA PRO A 377 25.66 0.53 -23.81
C PRO A 377 25.33 -0.19 -25.12
N ASP A 378 26.35 -0.59 -25.89
CA ASP A 378 26.19 -1.30 -27.17
C ASP A 378 25.55 -2.70 -27.01
N HIS A 379 25.51 -3.24 -25.80
CA HIS A 379 24.89 -4.53 -25.47
C HIS A 379 23.53 -4.41 -24.77
N VAL A 380 23.03 -3.18 -24.63
CA VAL A 380 21.68 -2.89 -24.12
C VAL A 380 20.83 -2.37 -25.28
N ILE A 381 19.72 -3.04 -25.56
CA ILE A 381 18.81 -2.65 -26.65
C ILE A 381 17.66 -1.82 -26.09
N SER A 382 17.47 -0.60 -26.58
CA SER A 382 16.25 0.16 -26.31
C SER A 382 15.08 -0.33 -27.16
N ILE A 383 13.93 -0.53 -26.52
CA ILE A 383 12.69 -0.98 -27.15
C ILE A 383 11.51 -0.10 -26.75
N THR A 384 10.51 0.00 -27.61
CA THR A 384 9.17 0.49 -27.26
C THR A 384 8.19 -0.67 -27.28
N LEU A 385 7.17 -0.65 -26.42
CA LEU A 385 6.15 -1.70 -26.35
C LEU A 385 4.75 -1.16 -26.69
N ASP A 386 4.02 -1.88 -27.53
CA ASP A 386 2.68 -1.50 -28.02
C ASP A 386 1.58 -2.01 -27.08
N GLU A 387 1.56 -1.50 -25.85
CA GLU A 387 0.61 -1.95 -24.81
C GLU A 387 -0.86 -1.75 -25.18
N ALA A 388 -1.18 -0.73 -25.99
CA ALA A 388 -2.55 -0.49 -26.46
C ALA A 388 -3.04 -1.57 -27.44
N ALA A 389 -2.14 -2.14 -28.26
CA ALA A 389 -2.50 -3.11 -29.28
C ALA A 389 -2.30 -4.56 -28.82
N ALA A 390 -1.30 -4.81 -27.96
CA ALA A 390 -0.94 -6.14 -27.46
C ALA A 390 -0.73 -6.21 -25.93
N PRO A 391 -1.71 -5.79 -25.11
CA PRO A 391 -1.54 -5.67 -23.66
C PRO A 391 -1.12 -6.98 -22.98
N ARG A 392 -1.66 -8.13 -23.43
CA ARG A 392 -1.37 -9.42 -22.79
C ARG A 392 0.03 -9.90 -23.12
N SER A 393 0.43 -9.82 -24.39
CA SER A 393 1.74 -10.24 -24.86
C SER A 393 2.85 -9.35 -24.31
N VAL A 394 2.60 -8.05 -24.20
CA VAL A 394 3.50 -7.07 -23.55
C VAL A 394 3.68 -7.40 -22.06
N ALA A 395 2.58 -7.68 -21.33
CA ALA A 395 2.67 -8.08 -19.92
C ALA A 395 3.50 -9.37 -19.73
N ILE A 396 3.35 -10.35 -20.62
CA ILE A 396 4.14 -11.59 -20.61
C ILE A 396 5.61 -11.31 -20.86
N LEU A 397 5.95 -10.44 -21.82
CA LEU A 397 7.33 -10.04 -22.07
C LEU A 397 7.94 -9.36 -20.84
N ARG A 398 7.22 -8.40 -20.24
CA ARG A 398 7.72 -7.66 -19.07
C ARG A 398 8.01 -8.58 -17.88
N GLU A 399 7.10 -9.51 -17.60
CA GLU A 399 7.29 -10.53 -16.56
C GLU A 399 8.50 -11.44 -16.88
N ALA A 400 8.58 -11.97 -18.10
CA ALA A 400 9.58 -12.97 -18.45
C ALA A 400 11.00 -12.44 -18.64
N THR A 401 11.13 -11.13 -18.88
CA THR A 401 12.42 -10.43 -19.01
C THR A 401 12.85 -9.74 -17.72
N GLY A 402 11.92 -9.49 -16.79
CA GLY A 402 12.18 -8.69 -15.58
C GLY A 402 11.94 -7.19 -15.75
N LEU A 403 11.53 -6.72 -16.93
CA LEU A 403 11.13 -5.32 -17.17
C LEU A 403 9.93 -4.87 -16.33
N LYS A 404 9.19 -5.82 -15.74
CA LYS A 404 8.15 -5.53 -14.76
C LYS A 404 8.72 -4.99 -13.43
N HIS A 405 9.95 -5.37 -13.09
CA HIS A 405 10.59 -5.07 -11.81
C HIS A 405 11.70 -4.03 -11.92
N HIS A 406 12.38 -3.97 -13.08
CA HIS A 406 13.52 -3.08 -13.30
C HIS A 406 13.40 -2.36 -14.64
N ALA A 407 14.12 -1.25 -14.81
CA ALA A 407 14.18 -0.55 -16.08
C ALA A 407 14.89 -1.35 -17.19
N VAL A 408 15.73 -2.33 -16.81
CA VAL A 408 16.43 -3.23 -17.72
C VAL A 408 16.07 -4.69 -17.46
N GLY A 409 15.65 -5.39 -18.51
CA GLY A 409 15.35 -6.81 -18.51
C GLY A 409 16.42 -7.65 -19.20
N LYS A 410 16.33 -8.97 -19.06
CA LYS A 410 17.25 -9.96 -19.62
C LYS A 410 16.54 -10.88 -20.59
N MET A 411 17.13 -11.06 -21.77
CA MET A 411 16.56 -11.81 -22.86
C MET A 411 17.66 -12.60 -23.59
N PRO A 412 17.78 -13.92 -23.35
CA PRO A 412 18.82 -14.74 -23.99
C PRO A 412 18.61 -14.81 -25.51
N LEU A 413 19.66 -14.50 -26.28
CA LEU A 413 19.69 -14.66 -27.73
C LEU A 413 20.03 -16.11 -28.05
N VAL A 414 19.10 -16.84 -28.68
CA VAL A 414 19.25 -18.29 -28.90
C VAL A 414 19.51 -18.66 -30.35
N PHE A 415 19.18 -17.79 -31.29
CA PHE A 415 19.36 -18.07 -32.72
C PHE A 415 19.42 -16.78 -33.52
N MET A 416 20.31 -16.75 -34.50
CA MET A 416 20.49 -15.68 -35.49
C MET A 416 20.58 -16.30 -36.88
N PHE A 417 19.75 -15.85 -37.80
CA PHE A 417 19.82 -16.31 -39.19
C PHE A 417 19.41 -15.20 -40.15
N GLU A 418 20.30 -14.88 -41.09
CA GLU A 418 20.15 -13.79 -42.05
C GLU A 418 19.78 -12.45 -41.39
N ASP A 419 18.53 -12.02 -41.51
CA ASP A 419 17.99 -10.78 -40.95
C ASP A 419 17.25 -10.99 -39.62
N VAL A 420 17.19 -12.21 -39.09
CA VAL A 420 16.36 -12.61 -37.94
C VAL A 420 17.20 -12.82 -36.68
N PHE A 421 16.73 -12.25 -35.57
CA PHE A 421 17.25 -12.51 -34.23
C PHE A 421 16.13 -13.08 -33.37
N LEU A 422 16.34 -14.28 -32.82
CA LEU A 422 15.37 -14.95 -31.96
C LEU A 422 15.90 -15.10 -30.54
N PHE A 423 15.06 -14.68 -29.61
CA PHE A 423 15.32 -14.71 -28.19
C PHE A 423 14.36 -15.64 -27.46
N LYS A 424 14.83 -16.15 -26.32
CA LYS A 424 14.06 -17.10 -25.50
C LYS A 424 13.97 -16.63 -24.06
N PRO A 425 13.03 -15.71 -23.75
CA PRO A 425 12.73 -15.37 -22.37
C PRO A 425 12.17 -16.58 -21.60
N LYS A 426 12.34 -16.59 -20.28
CA LYS A 426 11.89 -17.70 -19.42
C LYS A 426 10.41 -17.56 -19.06
N ILE A 427 9.54 -17.97 -19.97
CA ILE A 427 8.08 -17.96 -19.75
C ILE A 427 7.63 -19.26 -19.07
N ALA A 428 6.77 -19.16 -18.05
CA ALA A 428 6.21 -20.32 -17.36
C ALA A 428 5.26 -21.12 -18.27
N LYS A 429 5.32 -22.46 -18.20
CA LYS A 429 4.60 -23.38 -19.12
C LYS A 429 3.07 -23.24 -19.14
N ASN A 430 2.48 -22.63 -18.11
CA ASN A 430 1.04 -22.45 -17.94
C ASN A 430 0.55 -21.08 -18.39
N VAL A 431 1.42 -20.23 -18.92
CA VAL A 431 1.06 -18.91 -19.47
C VAL A 431 0.62 -19.11 -20.92
N GLY A 432 -0.67 -18.88 -21.18
CA GLY A 432 -1.21 -18.94 -22.55
C GLY A 432 -0.94 -17.64 -23.30
N ILE A 433 -0.31 -17.74 -24.47
CA ILE A 433 -0.01 -16.64 -25.38
C ILE A 433 -1.02 -16.71 -26.53
N ILE A 434 -2.18 -16.09 -26.35
CA ILE A 434 -3.22 -16.09 -27.38
C ILE A 434 -2.83 -15.20 -28.57
N PRO A 435 -3.35 -15.45 -29.78
CA PRO A 435 -3.18 -14.51 -30.89
C PRO A 435 -3.69 -13.11 -30.54
N GLU A 436 -2.81 -12.10 -30.70
CA GLU A 436 -3.04 -10.71 -30.30
C GLU A 436 -2.16 -9.80 -31.17
N ASN A 437 -2.70 -8.72 -31.74
CA ASN A 437 -1.97 -7.81 -32.64
C ASN A 437 -1.18 -8.53 -33.76
N VAL A 438 -1.89 -9.39 -34.49
CA VAL A 438 -1.32 -10.26 -35.51
C VAL A 438 -1.02 -9.46 -36.79
N PRO A 439 0.14 -9.62 -37.47
CA PRO A 439 0.41 -8.93 -38.73
C PRO A 439 -0.62 -9.29 -39.81
N THR A 440 -1.00 -8.31 -40.64
CA THR A 440 -1.98 -8.48 -41.74
C THR A 440 -1.39 -8.22 -43.13
N GLY A 441 -0.12 -7.85 -43.21
CA GLY A 441 0.59 -7.53 -44.44
C GLY A 441 2.10 -7.46 -44.19
N GLU A 442 2.82 -6.63 -44.93
CA GLU A 442 4.26 -6.46 -44.71
C GLU A 442 4.55 -5.98 -43.28
N THR A 443 5.44 -6.68 -42.59
CA THR A 443 5.94 -6.27 -41.28
C THR A 443 7.18 -5.41 -41.47
N PRO A 444 7.22 -4.17 -40.95
CA PRO A 444 8.40 -3.31 -41.07
C PRO A 444 9.64 -3.91 -40.40
N ALA A 445 10.83 -3.50 -40.85
CA ALA A 445 12.07 -3.78 -40.15
C ALA A 445 12.03 -3.27 -38.70
N PHE A 446 12.76 -3.96 -37.83
CA PHE A 446 12.91 -3.71 -36.39
C PHE A 446 11.62 -3.81 -35.58
N THR A 447 10.58 -4.42 -36.16
CA THR A 447 9.38 -4.80 -35.41
C THR A 447 9.73 -5.92 -34.43
N LEU A 448 9.38 -5.71 -33.16
CA LEU A 448 9.51 -6.70 -32.09
C LEU A 448 8.22 -7.51 -32.00
N ALA A 449 8.33 -8.83 -32.00
CA ALA A 449 7.18 -9.72 -31.93
C ALA A 449 7.41 -10.92 -31.01
N MET A 450 6.34 -11.54 -30.55
CA MET A 450 6.34 -12.78 -29.78
C MET A 450 5.54 -13.86 -30.49
N THR A 451 6.05 -15.08 -30.52
CA THR A 451 5.33 -16.23 -31.07
C THR A 451 4.20 -16.65 -30.13
N ASN A 452 3.01 -16.81 -30.68
CA ASN A 452 1.82 -17.21 -29.93
C ASN A 452 1.58 -18.73 -29.95
N ASP A 453 0.56 -19.19 -29.22
CA ASP A 453 0.25 -20.61 -29.00
C ASP A 453 -0.23 -21.37 -30.24
N SER A 454 -0.45 -20.69 -31.38
CA SER A 454 -0.75 -21.38 -32.64
C SER A 454 0.49 -22.06 -33.26
N ARG A 455 1.68 -21.83 -32.70
CA ARG A 455 2.96 -22.37 -33.18
C ARG A 455 3.77 -23.05 -32.10
N ARG A 456 4.68 -23.93 -32.52
CA ARG A 456 5.57 -24.68 -31.61
C ARG A 456 6.60 -23.79 -30.94
N GLY A 457 6.98 -22.68 -31.59
CA GLY A 457 7.89 -21.68 -31.06
C GLY A 457 7.29 -20.74 -30.01
N THR A 458 6.14 -21.08 -29.40
CA THR A 458 5.43 -20.20 -28.44
C THR A 458 6.38 -19.60 -27.40
N GLY A 459 6.27 -18.29 -27.20
CA GLY A 459 7.08 -17.53 -26.26
C GLY A 459 8.46 -17.10 -26.76
N MET A 460 8.87 -17.50 -27.98
CA MET A 460 10.06 -16.89 -28.61
C MET A 460 9.77 -15.44 -28.97
N VAL A 461 10.74 -14.58 -28.74
CA VAL A 461 10.68 -13.16 -29.14
C VAL A 461 11.59 -12.98 -30.34
N GLY A 462 11.13 -12.26 -31.36
CA GLY A 462 11.82 -12.12 -32.61
C GLY A 462 11.86 -10.69 -33.10
N VAL A 463 12.96 -10.34 -33.76
CA VAL A 463 13.10 -9.10 -34.53
C VAL A 463 13.76 -9.41 -35.87
N ARG A 464 13.31 -8.69 -36.91
CA ARG A 464 13.91 -8.71 -38.25
C ARG A 464 14.55 -7.38 -38.56
N THR A 465 15.75 -7.36 -39.16
CA THR A 465 16.40 -6.12 -39.59
C THR A 465 15.95 -5.65 -40.98
N LYS A 466 15.13 -6.44 -41.68
CA LYS A 466 14.55 -6.12 -42.98
C LYS A 466 13.02 -6.32 -42.95
N PRO A 467 12.25 -5.58 -43.77
CA PRO A 467 10.82 -5.83 -43.89
C PRO A 467 10.55 -7.20 -44.52
N ASN A 468 9.42 -7.82 -44.16
CA ASN A 468 9.03 -9.11 -44.72
C ASN A 468 7.51 -9.22 -44.85
N ALA A 469 7.04 -9.71 -46.01
CA ALA A 469 5.62 -9.85 -46.33
C ALA A 469 5.09 -11.29 -46.23
N GLU A 470 5.95 -12.28 -45.97
CA GLU A 470 5.60 -13.71 -45.93
C GLU A 470 5.62 -14.27 -44.49
N PHE A 471 6.60 -13.84 -43.69
CA PHE A 471 6.82 -14.33 -42.32
C PHE A 471 6.95 -13.19 -41.32
N GLY A 472 6.47 -13.41 -40.10
CA GLY A 472 6.57 -12.45 -39.01
C GLY A 472 8.01 -12.30 -38.48
N PRO A 473 8.25 -11.35 -37.55
CA PRO A 473 9.58 -11.13 -36.98
C PRO A 473 10.15 -12.32 -36.19
N THR A 474 9.33 -13.28 -35.79
CA THR A 474 9.75 -14.52 -35.12
C THR A 474 10.04 -15.67 -36.09
N SER A 475 10.05 -15.41 -37.40
CA SER A 475 10.11 -16.41 -38.49
C SER A 475 8.95 -17.40 -38.53
N GLU A 476 7.93 -17.21 -37.72
CA GLU A 476 6.66 -17.92 -37.83
C GLU A 476 5.73 -17.18 -38.82
N PRO A 477 4.73 -17.87 -39.41
CA PRO A 477 3.72 -17.20 -40.21
C PRO A 477 2.98 -16.13 -39.40
N PHE A 478 2.39 -15.15 -40.07
CA PHE A 478 1.72 -14.03 -39.40
C PHE A 478 0.72 -14.48 -38.34
N THR A 479 -0.12 -15.48 -38.63
CA THR A 479 -1.09 -16.04 -37.66
C THR A 479 -0.47 -16.51 -36.34
N GLY A 480 0.82 -16.87 -36.36
CA GLY A 480 1.60 -17.31 -35.22
C GLY A 480 2.39 -16.22 -34.50
N THR A 481 2.24 -14.96 -34.89
CA THR A 481 3.10 -13.88 -34.45
C THR A 481 2.26 -12.74 -33.87
N ASN A 482 2.58 -12.31 -32.65
CA ASN A 482 1.98 -11.14 -32.01
C ASN A 482 2.99 -9.98 -32.08
N ILE A 483 2.64 -8.86 -32.72
CA ILE A 483 3.47 -7.65 -32.69
C ILE A 483 3.34 -7.03 -31.29
N ILE A 484 4.47 -6.78 -30.64
CA ILE A 484 4.51 -6.26 -29.27
C ILE A 484 5.26 -4.94 -29.16
N GLY A 485 5.89 -4.46 -30.22
CA GLY A 485 6.63 -3.20 -30.18
C GLY A 485 7.70 -3.08 -31.25
N LYS A 486 8.75 -2.31 -30.95
CA LYS A 486 9.86 -2.02 -31.88
C LYS A 486 11.19 -1.92 -31.15
N VAL A 487 12.26 -2.26 -31.88
CA VAL A 487 13.64 -1.99 -31.47
C VAL A 487 14.06 -0.62 -31.99
N LEU A 488 14.64 0.20 -31.12
CA LEU A 488 15.12 1.54 -31.45
C LEU A 488 16.61 1.54 -31.87
N ASP A 489 17.43 0.76 -31.15
CA ASP A 489 18.89 0.75 -31.32
C ASP A 489 19.34 -0.31 -32.33
N MET A 490 19.15 0.01 -33.62
CA MET A 490 19.42 -0.90 -34.74
C MET A 490 20.88 -1.38 -34.79
N GLY A 491 21.83 -0.55 -34.36
CA GLY A 491 23.27 -0.86 -34.38
C GLY A 491 23.68 -1.92 -33.36
N ASN A 492 23.02 -1.96 -32.21
CA ASN A 492 23.37 -2.83 -31.08
C ASN A 492 23.11 -4.32 -31.40
N LEU A 493 22.17 -4.61 -32.31
CA LEU A 493 21.87 -5.96 -32.77
C LEU A 493 23.03 -6.59 -33.56
N ALA A 494 23.79 -5.80 -34.35
CA ALA A 494 24.81 -6.33 -35.25
C ALA A 494 26.04 -6.91 -34.50
N GLY A 495 26.29 -6.47 -33.27
CA GLY A 495 27.41 -6.94 -32.44
C GLY A 495 27.12 -8.21 -31.64
N MET A 496 25.88 -8.71 -31.66
CA MET A 496 25.44 -9.77 -30.76
C MET A 496 25.90 -11.16 -31.21
N ARG A 497 26.04 -12.07 -30.25
CA ARG A 497 26.47 -13.45 -30.48
C ARG A 497 25.42 -14.42 -29.97
N GLU A 498 25.17 -15.49 -30.73
CA GLU A 498 24.29 -16.56 -30.27
C GLU A 498 24.78 -17.12 -28.92
N GLY A 499 23.84 -17.39 -28.03
CA GLY A 499 24.11 -17.94 -26.70
C GLY A 499 24.42 -16.89 -25.62
N THR A 500 24.51 -15.59 -25.96
CA THR A 500 24.70 -14.53 -24.96
C THR A 500 23.38 -14.05 -24.38
N THR A 501 23.45 -13.51 -23.15
CA THR A 501 22.32 -12.78 -22.58
C THR A 501 22.32 -11.37 -23.15
N VAL A 502 21.19 -10.97 -23.73
CA VAL A 502 20.99 -9.61 -24.21
C VAL A 502 20.15 -8.84 -23.20
N TYR A 503 20.48 -7.58 -23.00
CA TYR A 503 19.77 -6.70 -22.09
C TYR A 503 18.84 -5.79 -22.89
N VAL A 504 17.64 -5.56 -22.38
CA VAL A 504 16.64 -4.71 -23.02
C VAL A 504 16.20 -3.62 -22.07
N LYS A 505 16.03 -2.40 -22.57
CA LYS A 505 15.53 -1.25 -21.81
C LYS A 505 14.26 -0.74 -22.48
N GLU A 506 13.17 -0.65 -21.73
CA GLU A 506 11.92 -0.08 -22.23
C GLU A 506 12.00 1.46 -22.19
N VAL A 507 11.71 2.10 -23.33
CA VAL A 507 11.55 3.56 -23.45
C VAL A 507 10.05 3.85 -23.49
N LYS A 508 9.55 4.56 -22.47
CA LYS A 508 8.13 4.86 -22.25
C LYS A 508 7.69 6.19 -22.85
#